data_AF-A0A3B8XXA6-F1
#
_entry.id   AF-A0A3B8XXA6-F1
#
_cell.length_a   1.000
_cell.length_b   1.000
_cell.length_c   1.000
_cell.angle_alpha   90.00
_cell.angle_beta   90.00
_cell.angle_gamma   90.00
#
_symmetry.space_group_name_H-M   'P 1'
#
loop_
_entity.id
_entity.type
_entity.pdbx_description
1 polymer ?
#
loop_
_entity_poly.entity_id
_entity_poly.type
_entity_poly.pdbx_seq_one_letter_code
_entity_poly.pdbx_strand_id
1 'polypeptide(L)'
;MLTLKHFDTRNGKWIEIPNSDQKTRQEYPTVILEEKSENTLFEAFLKHKFPDSDYGEQLSIGQIDEVSTPQELLPDNHPNDDVLLLSSKSRLIYGPPELKELINTLNPDPMHNGAYGSIFLGSCENNYQGKVKYLVVDDLTGENGGYIDNEQAGKLVGDCHGKISPKFAQELSSTTNHVLQFRLGNLEDSLYAKGTLAPKDFAHQFKDPQQAANVAFIATARA
;
A
#
# COMPACT_ATOMS: atom_id res chain seq x y z
N MET A 1 -2.50 3.03 12.96
CA MET A 1 -1.91 1.69 12.90
C MET A 1 -3.03 0.70 12.61
N LEU A 2 -2.75 -0.40 11.94
CA LEU A 2 -3.66 -1.51 11.75
C LEU A 2 -3.33 -2.61 12.77
N THR A 3 -4.34 -3.18 13.41
CA THR A 3 -4.27 -4.37 14.26
C THR A 3 -5.15 -5.44 13.61
N LEU A 4 -4.51 -6.46 13.04
CA LEU A 4 -5.14 -7.48 12.23
C LEU A 4 -5.29 -8.76 13.05
N LYS A 5 -6.53 -9.13 13.38
CA LYS A 5 -6.82 -10.40 14.09
C LYS A 5 -6.81 -11.57 13.13
N HIS A 6 -6.24 -12.70 13.52
CA HIS A 6 -6.19 -13.89 12.66
C HIS A 6 -7.35 -14.84 12.96
N PHE A 7 -7.96 -15.40 11.92
CA PHE A 7 -8.97 -16.45 12.03
C PHE A 7 -8.71 -17.58 11.02
N ASP A 8 -9.15 -18.80 11.36
CA ASP A 8 -9.09 -19.95 10.45
C ASP A 8 -10.30 -19.93 9.52
N THR A 9 -10.05 -19.73 8.23
CA THR A 9 -11.13 -19.63 7.24
C THR A 9 -11.95 -20.90 7.12
N ARG A 10 -11.48 -22.07 7.56
CA ARG A 10 -12.25 -23.33 7.40
C ARG A 10 -13.34 -23.50 8.44
N ASN A 11 -13.15 -22.93 9.63
CA ASN A 11 -14.07 -23.11 10.76
C ASN A 11 -14.64 -21.80 11.31
N GLY A 12 -14.21 -20.66 10.76
CA GLY A 12 -14.70 -19.34 11.14
C GLY A 12 -14.41 -18.93 12.57
N LYS A 13 -13.30 -19.43 13.14
CA LYS A 13 -12.90 -19.09 14.52
C LYS A 13 -11.61 -18.32 14.55
N TRP A 14 -11.53 -17.39 15.50
CA TRP A 14 -10.29 -16.70 15.85
C TRP A 14 -9.20 -17.73 16.20
N ILE A 15 -7.98 -17.44 15.74
CA ILE A 15 -6.81 -18.24 16.10
C ILE A 15 -6.33 -17.75 17.46
N GLU A 16 -6.46 -18.60 18.47
CA GLU A 16 -5.98 -18.32 19.81
C GLU A 16 -4.57 -18.87 20.03
N ILE A 17 -3.72 -18.08 20.68
CA ILE A 17 -2.37 -18.44 21.09
C ILE A 17 -2.20 -18.29 22.60
N PRO A 18 -1.26 -19.00 23.23
CA PRO A 18 -0.99 -18.83 24.67
C PRO A 18 -0.68 -17.37 25.02
N ASN A 19 -1.32 -16.85 26.07
CA ASN A 19 -1.07 -15.48 26.53
C ASN A 19 0.36 -15.34 27.04
N SER A 20 1.18 -14.51 26.39
CA SER A 20 2.57 -14.30 26.78
C SER A 20 2.73 -13.44 28.04
N ASP A 21 1.75 -12.61 28.39
CA ASP A 21 1.79 -11.75 29.59
C ASP A 21 1.53 -12.55 30.87
N GLN A 22 2.59 -12.71 31.68
CA GLN A 22 2.54 -13.47 32.93
C GLN A 22 1.55 -12.90 33.96
N LYS A 23 1.23 -11.60 33.92
CA LYS A 23 0.33 -10.96 34.89
C LYS A 23 -1.12 -11.33 34.62
N THR A 24 -1.50 -11.40 33.35
CA THR A 24 -2.88 -11.64 32.91
C THR A 24 -3.13 -13.09 32.52
N ARG A 25 -2.09 -13.90 32.30
CA ARG A 25 -2.19 -15.32 31.88
C ARG A 25 -3.07 -16.21 32.76
N GLN A 26 -3.11 -15.96 34.07
CA GLN A 26 -3.96 -16.77 34.97
C GLN A 26 -5.46 -16.56 34.71
N GLU A 27 -5.84 -15.35 34.34
CA GLU A 27 -7.24 -14.97 34.04
C GLU A 27 -7.57 -15.20 32.56
N TYR A 28 -6.62 -14.90 31.67
CA TYR A 28 -6.73 -15.04 30.23
C TYR A 28 -5.62 -15.98 29.72
N PRO A 29 -5.84 -17.30 29.72
CA PRO A 29 -4.80 -18.27 29.35
C PRO A 29 -4.40 -18.21 27.87
N THR A 30 -5.33 -17.75 27.02
CA THR A 30 -5.12 -17.52 25.59
C THR A 30 -5.49 -16.09 25.20
N VAL A 31 -4.92 -15.63 24.08
CA VAL A 31 -5.26 -14.36 23.42
C VAL A 31 -5.43 -14.62 21.92
N ILE A 32 -6.17 -13.76 21.22
CA ILE A 32 -6.26 -13.83 19.76
C ILE A 32 -4.90 -13.49 19.16
N LEU A 33 -4.47 -14.25 18.16
CA LEU A 33 -3.29 -13.94 17.36
C LEU A 33 -3.53 -12.65 16.57
N GLU A 34 -2.70 -11.65 16.80
CA GLU A 34 -2.78 -10.34 16.17
C GLU A 34 -1.47 -9.99 15.46
N GLU A 35 -1.58 -9.34 14.30
CA GLU A 35 -0.47 -8.69 13.61
C GLU A 35 -0.68 -7.18 13.60
N LYS A 36 0.34 -6.41 14.01
CA LYS A 36 0.31 -4.95 13.93
C LYS A 36 1.10 -4.48 12.74
N SER A 37 0.54 -3.52 12.01
CA SER A 37 1.16 -2.93 10.82
C SER A 37 0.92 -1.42 10.79
N GLU A 38 1.97 -0.67 10.52
CA GLU A 38 1.91 0.79 10.42
C GLU A 38 2.53 1.25 9.10
N ASN A 39 2.33 2.53 8.77
CA ASN A 39 2.87 3.15 7.56
C ASN A 39 2.48 2.40 6.28
N THR A 40 1.22 1.98 6.21
CA THR A 40 0.65 1.31 5.03
C THR A 40 -0.19 2.29 4.21
N LEU A 41 -0.32 2.06 2.90
CA LEU A 41 -1.26 2.84 2.11
C LEU A 41 -2.71 2.57 2.52
N PHE A 42 -3.03 1.35 2.96
CA PHE A 42 -4.39 1.02 3.37
C PHE A 42 -4.82 1.87 4.58
N GLU A 43 -3.95 1.97 5.59
CA GLU A 43 -4.16 2.85 6.73
C GLU A 43 -4.42 4.31 6.31
N ALA A 44 -3.63 4.82 5.37
CA ALA A 44 -3.78 6.19 4.89
C ALA A 44 -5.12 6.44 4.19
N PHE A 45 -5.56 5.52 3.31
CA PHE A 45 -6.84 5.62 2.63
C PHE A 45 -8.03 5.49 3.59
N LEU A 46 -7.96 4.57 4.56
CA LEU A 46 -9.01 4.40 5.57
C LEU A 46 -9.20 5.69 6.39
N LYS A 47 -8.10 6.25 6.91
CA LYS A 47 -8.13 7.52 7.67
C LYS A 47 -8.66 8.70 6.86
N HIS A 48 -8.37 8.73 5.55
CA HIS A 48 -8.83 9.80 4.68
C HIS A 48 -10.32 9.67 4.35
N LYS A 49 -10.78 8.47 3.97
CA LYS A 49 -12.17 8.23 3.56
C LYS A 49 -13.13 8.21 4.76
N PHE A 50 -12.67 7.74 5.92
CA PHE A 50 -13.47 7.57 7.13
C PHE A 50 -12.79 8.23 8.35
N PRO A 51 -12.69 9.57 8.38
CA PRO A 51 -11.94 10.27 9.42
C PRO A 51 -12.51 10.10 10.84
N ASP A 52 -13.82 9.85 10.94
CA ASP A 52 -14.53 9.68 12.21
C ASP A 52 -14.66 8.21 12.65
N SER A 53 -14.03 7.27 11.92
CA SER A 53 -14.12 5.83 12.20
C SER A 53 -12.73 5.23 12.34
N ASP A 54 -12.53 4.45 13.41
CA ASP A 54 -11.31 3.67 13.58
C ASP A 54 -11.51 2.24 13.08
N TYR A 55 -11.26 2.05 11.78
CA TYR A 55 -11.24 0.73 11.16
C TYR A 55 -9.94 -0.04 11.44
N GLY A 56 -8.94 0.59 12.09
CA GLY A 56 -7.64 -0.03 12.34
C GLY A 56 -7.72 -1.32 13.13
N GLU A 57 -8.72 -1.46 14.01
CA GLU A 57 -8.92 -2.64 14.88
C GLU A 57 -10.06 -3.58 14.41
N GLN A 58 -10.69 -3.26 13.28
CA GLN A 58 -11.84 -3.99 12.73
C GLN A 58 -11.46 -4.88 11.55
N LEU A 59 -10.16 -4.96 11.23
CA LEU A 59 -9.65 -5.77 10.14
C LEU A 59 -9.12 -7.11 10.66
N SER A 60 -9.18 -8.13 9.80
CA SER A 60 -8.69 -9.46 10.12
C SER A 60 -7.95 -10.10 8.95
N ILE A 61 -7.15 -11.13 9.27
CA ILE A 61 -6.46 -11.99 8.30
C ILE A 61 -7.08 -13.38 8.37
N GLY A 62 -7.68 -13.81 7.26
CA GLY A 62 -8.07 -15.19 7.06
C GLY A 62 -6.89 -16.05 6.66
N GLN A 63 -6.60 -17.09 7.44
CA GLN A 63 -5.61 -18.09 7.09
C GLN A 63 -6.21 -19.14 6.14
N ILE A 64 -5.52 -19.39 5.04
CA ILE A 64 -5.83 -20.46 4.08
C ILE A 64 -4.69 -21.47 4.04
N ASP A 65 -5.02 -22.72 3.69
CA ASP A 65 -4.05 -23.77 3.39
C ASP A 65 -4.42 -24.49 2.09
N GLU A 66 -3.67 -25.54 1.74
CA GLU A 66 -3.83 -26.27 0.48
C GLU A 66 -5.19 -26.99 0.33
N VAL A 67 -5.95 -27.16 1.43
CA VAL A 67 -7.25 -27.83 1.41
C VAL A 67 -8.43 -26.88 1.56
N SER A 68 -8.18 -25.56 1.73
CA SER A 68 -9.23 -24.55 1.81
C SER A 68 -10.08 -24.48 0.53
N THR A 69 -11.38 -24.26 0.70
CA THR A 69 -12.35 -24.15 -0.41
C THR A 69 -12.84 -22.71 -0.62
N PRO A 70 -13.28 -22.33 -1.83
CA PRO A 70 -13.83 -20.98 -2.07
C PRO A 70 -15.04 -20.63 -1.20
N GLN A 71 -15.86 -21.62 -0.83
CA GLN A 71 -17.03 -21.43 0.03
C GLN A 71 -16.65 -20.99 1.44
N GLU A 72 -15.49 -21.43 1.93
CA GLU A 72 -14.96 -21.05 3.24
C GLU A 72 -14.49 -19.60 3.31
N LEU A 73 -14.37 -18.93 2.16
CA LEU A 73 -13.98 -17.52 2.05
C LEU A 73 -15.18 -16.56 2.09
N LEU A 74 -16.40 -17.10 2.18
CA LEU A 74 -17.63 -16.31 2.21
C LEU A 74 -17.84 -15.66 3.58
N PRO A 75 -18.56 -14.52 3.65
CA PRO A 75 -18.76 -13.77 4.89
C PRO A 75 -19.39 -14.60 6.01
N ASP A 76 -20.32 -15.50 5.68
CA ASP A 76 -21.00 -16.40 6.63
C ASP A 76 -20.04 -17.32 7.40
N ASN A 77 -18.77 -17.39 6.98
CA ASN A 77 -17.71 -18.16 7.63
C ASN A 77 -16.68 -17.27 8.36
N HIS A 78 -16.91 -15.97 8.46
CA HIS A 78 -16.12 -15.05 9.27
C HIS A 78 -16.73 -14.91 10.69
N PRO A 79 -15.93 -14.82 11.77
CA PRO A 79 -16.46 -14.65 13.14
C PRO A 79 -17.43 -13.47 13.37
N ASN A 80 -17.39 -12.47 12.49
CA ASN A 80 -18.15 -11.20 12.57
C ASN A 80 -18.96 -10.90 11.30
N ASP A 81 -19.13 -11.86 10.38
CA ASP A 81 -19.76 -11.62 9.06
C ASP A 81 -19.03 -10.57 8.18
N ASP A 82 -17.73 -10.33 8.44
CA ASP A 82 -16.88 -9.45 7.64
C ASP A 82 -16.64 -10.03 6.24
N VAL A 83 -16.36 -9.16 5.27
CA VAL A 83 -16.20 -9.53 3.86
C VAL A 83 -14.74 -9.49 3.44
N LEU A 84 -14.34 -10.37 2.51
CA LEU A 84 -13.00 -10.35 1.92
C LEU A 84 -12.77 -9.06 1.13
N LEU A 85 -11.84 -8.21 1.57
CA LEU A 85 -11.51 -6.93 0.95
C LEU A 85 -10.38 -7.04 -0.07
N LEU A 86 -9.23 -7.58 0.35
CA LEU A 86 -8.00 -7.67 -0.43
C LEU A 86 -7.34 -9.03 -0.23
N SER A 87 -6.48 -9.46 -1.16
CA SER A 87 -5.58 -10.58 -0.91
C SER A 87 -4.14 -10.26 -1.31
N SER A 88 -3.20 -10.89 -0.61
CA SER A 88 -1.77 -10.76 -0.86
C SER A 88 -1.08 -12.09 -0.54
N LYS A 89 -0.77 -12.87 -1.58
CA LYS A 89 -0.30 -14.25 -1.44
C LYS A 89 -1.32 -15.08 -0.64
N SER A 90 -0.90 -15.71 0.45
CA SER A 90 -1.76 -16.49 1.36
C SER A 90 -2.53 -15.64 2.38
N ARG A 91 -2.44 -14.30 2.32
CA ARG A 91 -3.10 -13.41 3.27
C ARG A 91 -4.39 -12.89 2.66
N LEU A 92 -5.52 -13.22 3.28
CA LEU A 92 -6.84 -12.72 2.92
C LEU A 92 -7.26 -11.69 3.95
N ILE A 93 -7.47 -10.44 3.54
CA ILE A 93 -7.85 -9.36 4.45
C ILE A 93 -9.36 -9.20 4.46
N TYR A 94 -9.97 -9.33 5.63
CA TYR A 94 -11.39 -9.11 5.82
C TYR A 94 -11.63 -7.85 6.64
N GLY A 95 -12.82 -7.28 6.46
CA GLY A 95 -13.32 -6.18 7.29
C GLY A 95 -14.77 -5.87 6.98
N PRO A 96 -15.32 -4.82 7.62
CA PRO A 96 -16.73 -4.49 7.52
C PRO A 96 -17.20 -4.29 6.07
N PRO A 97 -18.42 -4.73 5.71
CA PRO A 97 -18.93 -4.67 4.34
C PRO A 97 -18.85 -3.29 3.69
N GLU A 98 -19.02 -2.22 4.46
CA GLU A 98 -18.97 -0.84 3.95
C GLU A 98 -17.59 -0.44 3.40
N LEU A 99 -16.51 -1.11 3.84
CA LEU A 99 -15.18 -0.86 3.29
C LEU A 99 -15.04 -1.28 1.82
N LYS A 100 -15.98 -2.08 1.30
CA LYS A 100 -16.02 -2.43 -0.13
C LYS A 100 -16.14 -1.23 -1.04
N GLU A 101 -16.81 -0.16 -0.62
CA GLU A 101 -16.90 1.06 -1.44
C GLU A 101 -15.51 1.65 -1.70
N LEU A 102 -14.69 1.76 -0.64
CA LEU A 102 -13.31 2.22 -0.76
C LEU A 102 -12.49 1.29 -1.65
N ILE A 103 -12.58 -0.02 -1.43
CA ILE A 103 -11.85 -1.01 -2.22
C ILE A 103 -12.23 -0.94 -3.70
N ASN A 104 -13.53 -0.85 -4.03
CA ASN A 104 -13.98 -0.77 -5.42
C ASN A 104 -13.58 0.57 -6.08
N THR A 105 -13.41 1.63 -5.30
CA THR A 105 -12.89 2.91 -5.81
C THR A 105 -11.40 2.79 -6.15
N LEU A 106 -10.62 2.17 -5.26
CA LEU A 106 -9.19 1.92 -5.49
C LEU A 106 -8.97 0.92 -6.62
N ASN A 107 -9.79 -0.14 -6.67
CA ASN A 107 -9.69 -1.25 -7.61
C ASN A 107 -11.05 -1.48 -8.28
N PRO A 108 -11.36 -0.76 -9.37
CA PRO A 108 -12.63 -0.92 -10.09
C PRO A 108 -12.84 -2.33 -10.67
N ASP A 109 -11.75 -3.02 -11.03
CA ASP A 109 -11.79 -4.44 -11.37
C ASP A 109 -11.54 -5.28 -10.11
N PRO A 110 -12.48 -6.14 -9.69
CA PRO A 110 -12.31 -7.00 -8.52
C PRO A 110 -11.08 -7.91 -8.58
N MET A 111 -10.58 -8.28 -9.76
CA MET A 111 -9.34 -9.07 -9.90
C MET A 111 -8.13 -8.34 -9.32
N HIS A 112 -8.14 -7.01 -9.35
CA HIS A 112 -7.07 -6.17 -8.80
C HIS A 112 -6.96 -6.26 -7.27
N ASN A 113 -8.04 -6.66 -6.59
CA ASN A 113 -8.01 -6.86 -5.13
C ASN A 113 -7.02 -7.95 -4.71
N GLY A 114 -6.82 -8.97 -5.56
CA GLY A 114 -5.81 -10.00 -5.32
C GLY A 114 -4.47 -9.76 -6.00
N ALA A 115 -4.46 -9.13 -7.18
CA ALA A 115 -3.20 -8.82 -7.88
C ALA A 115 -2.40 -7.73 -7.14
N TYR A 116 -3.07 -6.72 -6.59
CA TYR A 116 -2.45 -5.51 -6.05
C TYR A 116 -2.65 -5.32 -4.55
N GLY A 117 -3.28 -6.24 -3.83
CA GLY A 117 -3.48 -6.12 -2.37
C GLY A 117 -2.18 -5.88 -1.58
N SER A 118 -1.06 -6.44 -2.02
CA SER A 118 0.26 -6.22 -1.41
C SER A 118 0.78 -4.78 -1.48
N ILE A 119 0.24 -3.95 -2.39
CA ILE A 119 0.56 -2.52 -2.49
C ILE A 119 0.00 -1.81 -1.26
N PHE A 120 -1.21 -2.15 -0.85
CA PHE A 120 -1.90 -1.50 0.25
C PHE A 120 -1.41 -1.95 1.62
N LEU A 121 -1.08 -3.24 1.76
CA LEU A 121 -0.80 -3.88 3.07
C LEU A 121 0.67 -3.84 3.48
N GLY A 122 1.58 -3.60 2.54
CA GLY A 122 3.01 -3.58 2.84
C GLY A 122 3.41 -2.31 3.57
N SER A 123 3.90 -2.44 4.80
CA SER A 123 4.46 -1.33 5.58
C SER A 123 5.68 -0.71 4.89
N CYS A 124 5.81 0.60 5.04
CA CYS A 124 7.00 1.34 4.65
C CYS A 124 7.77 1.78 5.90
N GLU A 125 9.10 1.62 5.87
CA GLU A 125 9.99 2.06 6.95
C GLU A 125 9.90 3.57 7.16
N ASN A 126 9.89 4.33 6.06
CA ASN A 126 9.77 5.77 6.05
C ASN A 126 8.45 6.20 5.39
N ASN A 127 7.91 7.35 5.78
CA ASN A 127 6.73 7.93 5.16
C ASN A 127 6.85 9.44 5.00
N TYR A 128 6.11 9.98 4.02
CA TYR A 128 5.91 11.41 3.84
C TYR A 128 4.44 11.65 3.52
N GLN A 129 3.81 12.57 4.25
CA GLN A 129 2.45 13.02 3.97
C GLN A 129 2.48 14.51 3.66
N GLY A 130 2.02 14.88 2.47
CA GLY A 130 2.02 16.25 2.02
C GLY A 130 1.94 16.37 0.50
N LYS A 131 1.99 17.61 0.01
CA LYS A 131 1.96 17.88 -1.42
C LYS A 131 3.33 17.59 -2.04
N VAL A 132 3.34 16.74 -3.05
CA VAL A 132 4.53 16.39 -3.82
C VAL A 132 4.25 16.64 -5.29
N LYS A 133 5.16 17.32 -5.98
CA LYS A 133 5.13 17.43 -7.44
C LYS A 133 6.02 16.34 -8.03
N TYR A 134 5.48 15.57 -8.96
CA TYR A 134 6.21 14.53 -9.68
C TYR A 134 5.93 14.64 -11.18
N LEU A 135 6.83 14.07 -11.98
CA LEU A 135 6.66 13.99 -13.43
C LEU A 135 6.38 12.55 -13.84
N VAL A 136 5.34 12.36 -14.64
CA VAL A 136 5.02 11.09 -15.28
C VAL A 136 5.61 11.08 -16.69
N VAL A 137 6.29 9.98 -17.04
CA VAL A 137 6.90 9.77 -18.35
C VAL A 137 6.41 8.45 -18.93
N ASP A 138 5.92 8.48 -20.16
CA ASP A 138 5.71 7.25 -20.95
C ASP A 138 7.07 6.61 -21.22
N ASP A 139 7.30 5.39 -20.74
CA ASP A 139 8.60 4.72 -20.85
C ASP A 139 8.88 4.14 -22.25
N LEU A 140 7.88 4.06 -23.12
CA LEU A 140 8.01 3.64 -24.52
C LEU A 140 8.33 4.81 -25.44
N THR A 141 7.67 5.95 -25.25
CA THR A 141 7.76 7.09 -26.16
C THR A 141 8.58 8.26 -25.61
N GLY A 142 8.82 8.28 -24.29
CA GLY A 142 9.41 9.42 -23.58
C GLY A 142 8.46 10.61 -23.44
N GLU A 143 7.20 10.50 -23.85
CA GLU A 143 6.23 11.59 -23.70
C GLU A 143 6.07 11.97 -22.24
N ASN A 144 6.15 13.27 -21.97
CA ASN A 144 6.11 13.82 -20.61
C ASN A 144 5.49 15.23 -20.57
N GLY A 145 4.58 15.55 -21.51
CA GLY A 145 3.98 16.89 -21.58
C GLY A 145 4.94 18.01 -22.02
N GLY A 146 6.13 17.65 -22.54
CA GLY A 146 7.11 18.58 -23.10
C GLY A 146 8.06 19.22 -22.08
N TYR A 147 8.08 18.78 -20.82
CA TYR A 147 8.94 19.31 -19.76
C TYR A 147 10.43 18.99 -19.97
N ILE A 148 10.71 17.79 -20.46
CA ILE A 148 12.02 17.25 -20.83
C ILE A 148 11.92 16.76 -22.28
N ASP A 149 13.02 16.79 -23.03
CA ASP A 149 13.04 16.16 -24.36
C ASP A 149 12.77 14.66 -24.24
N ASN A 150 11.86 14.13 -25.06
CA ASN A 150 11.37 12.75 -24.93
C ASN A 150 12.49 11.71 -24.86
N GLU A 151 13.53 11.85 -25.70
CA GLU A 151 14.68 10.96 -25.70
C GLU A 151 15.42 10.94 -24.35
N GLN A 152 15.51 12.08 -23.67
CA GLN A 152 16.15 12.18 -22.35
C GLN A 152 15.21 11.70 -21.25
N ALA A 153 13.92 12.01 -21.35
CA ALA A 153 12.91 11.59 -20.39
C ALA A 153 12.79 10.07 -20.31
N GLY A 154 12.72 9.39 -21.46
CA GLY A 154 12.66 7.93 -21.53
C GLY A 154 13.86 7.24 -20.85
N LYS A 155 15.05 7.87 -20.84
CA LYS A 155 16.25 7.34 -20.15
C LYS A 155 16.19 7.46 -18.62
N LEU A 156 15.21 8.20 -18.07
CA LEU A 156 15.06 8.39 -16.62
C LEU A 156 14.12 7.36 -15.99
N VAL A 157 13.23 6.78 -16.78
CA VAL A 157 12.22 5.84 -16.33
C VAL A 157 12.39 4.48 -17.00
N GLY A 158 11.61 3.51 -16.57
CA GLY A 158 11.49 2.18 -17.13
C GLY A 158 10.53 1.36 -16.29
N ASP A 159 10.38 0.09 -16.64
CA ASP A 159 9.42 -0.78 -15.97
C ASP A 159 9.66 -0.82 -14.44
N CYS A 160 8.66 -0.38 -13.69
CA CYS A 160 8.70 -0.24 -12.23
C CYS A 160 9.88 0.58 -11.65
N HIS A 161 10.53 1.46 -12.42
CA HIS A 161 11.60 2.31 -11.90
C HIS A 161 11.60 3.76 -12.40
N GLY A 162 12.06 4.67 -11.55
CA GLY A 162 12.15 6.09 -11.81
C GLY A 162 13.37 6.74 -11.16
N LYS A 163 13.31 8.06 -10.96
CA LYS A 163 14.36 8.85 -10.30
C LYS A 163 13.76 9.73 -9.23
N ILE A 164 14.46 9.90 -8.12
CA ILE A 164 14.10 10.83 -7.04
C ILE A 164 15.19 11.90 -6.93
N SER A 165 14.79 13.15 -6.71
CA SER A 165 15.73 14.23 -6.50
C SER A 165 16.57 13.95 -5.24
N PRO A 166 17.87 14.26 -5.22
CA PRO A 166 18.71 14.00 -4.05
C PRO A 166 18.18 14.69 -2.79
N LYS A 167 17.61 15.90 -2.93
CA LYS A 167 16.98 16.64 -1.84
C LYS A 167 15.83 15.85 -1.22
N PHE A 168 14.87 15.42 -2.03
CA PHE A 168 13.70 14.70 -1.52
C PHE A 168 14.06 13.30 -1.01
N ALA A 169 15.04 12.62 -1.63
CA ALA A 169 15.56 11.35 -1.12
C ALA A 169 16.19 11.50 0.28
N GLN A 170 16.98 12.56 0.47
CA GLN A 170 17.57 12.88 1.77
C GLN A 170 16.50 13.21 2.82
N GLU A 171 15.45 13.97 2.46
CA GLU A 171 14.33 14.29 3.36
C GLU A 171 13.50 13.05 3.73
N LEU A 172 13.23 12.16 2.76
CA LEU A 172 12.38 10.99 2.95
C LEU A 172 13.10 9.82 3.64
N SER A 173 14.38 9.60 3.34
CA SER A 173 15.09 8.36 3.70
C SER A 173 16.41 8.60 4.41
N SER A 174 16.77 9.85 4.69
CA SER A 174 18.05 10.25 5.29
C SER A 174 19.30 9.84 4.49
N THR A 175 19.14 9.39 3.24
CA THR A 175 20.25 8.97 2.38
C THR A 175 19.97 9.24 0.90
N THR A 176 21.05 9.33 0.12
CA THR A 176 21.03 9.39 -1.36
C THR A 176 21.79 8.23 -2.00
N ASN A 177 22.26 7.28 -1.19
CA ASN A 177 23.12 6.17 -1.64
C ASN A 177 22.35 4.89 -2.00
N HIS A 178 21.03 4.88 -1.80
CA HIS A 178 20.21 3.68 -1.94
C HIS A 178 19.04 3.92 -2.89
N VAL A 179 18.69 2.87 -3.64
CA VAL A 179 17.43 2.83 -4.37
C VAL A 179 16.30 2.61 -3.36
N LEU A 180 15.23 3.38 -3.49
CA LEU A 180 14.06 3.30 -2.61
C LEU A 180 12.95 2.52 -3.31
N GLN A 181 12.45 1.44 -2.69
CA GLN A 181 11.14 0.90 -3.08
C GLN A 181 10.06 1.79 -2.47
N PHE A 182 9.16 2.33 -3.30
CA PHE A 182 8.13 3.25 -2.85
C PHE A 182 6.73 2.70 -3.08
N ARG A 183 5.80 3.26 -2.30
CA ARG A 183 4.36 3.18 -2.49
C ARG A 183 3.83 4.61 -2.43
N LEU A 184 3.02 4.99 -3.41
CA LEU A 184 2.39 6.30 -3.51
C LEU A 184 0.89 6.11 -3.48
N GLY A 185 0.18 6.93 -2.72
CA GLY A 185 -1.27 7.04 -2.76
C GLY A 185 -1.65 8.51 -2.91
N ASN A 186 -2.41 8.83 -3.96
CA ASN A 186 -3.16 10.08 -4.04
C ASN A 186 -4.51 9.84 -3.38
N LEU A 187 -4.68 10.41 -2.19
CA LEU A 187 -5.85 10.17 -1.35
C LEU A 187 -7.12 10.83 -1.90
N GLU A 188 -6.99 11.88 -2.72
CA GLU A 188 -8.12 12.60 -3.33
C GLU A 188 -8.67 11.84 -4.56
N ASP A 189 -7.77 11.40 -5.45
CA ASP A 189 -8.15 10.76 -6.72
C ASP A 189 -8.17 9.22 -6.65
N SER A 190 -7.88 8.63 -5.49
CA SER A 190 -7.78 7.17 -5.29
C SER A 190 -6.77 6.48 -6.22
N LEU A 191 -5.79 7.23 -6.74
CA LEU A 191 -4.70 6.69 -7.55
C LEU A 191 -3.58 6.19 -6.64
N TYR A 192 -2.90 5.13 -7.05
CA TYR A 192 -1.74 4.62 -6.34
C TYR A 192 -0.66 4.13 -7.31
N ALA A 193 0.56 4.05 -6.81
CA ALA A 193 1.68 3.50 -7.56
C ALA A 193 2.64 2.76 -6.65
N LYS A 194 3.40 1.84 -7.24
CA LYS A 194 4.51 1.15 -6.59
C LYS A 194 5.65 1.05 -7.58
N GLY A 195 6.88 1.17 -7.08
CA GLY A 195 8.06 0.98 -7.92
C GLY A 195 9.33 1.23 -7.14
N THR A 196 10.39 1.54 -7.87
CA THR A 196 11.69 1.90 -7.31
C THR A 196 12.14 3.28 -7.79
N LEU A 197 12.80 4.05 -6.93
CA LEU A 197 13.33 5.36 -7.26
C LEU A 197 14.83 5.40 -6.91
N ALA A 198 15.65 5.67 -7.91
CA ALA A 198 17.08 5.88 -7.70
C ALA A 198 17.39 7.38 -7.54
N PRO A 199 18.14 7.79 -6.51
CA PRO A 199 18.59 9.17 -6.37
C PRO A 199 19.41 9.62 -7.59
N LYS A 200 18.98 10.72 -8.23
CA LYS A 200 19.69 11.33 -9.38
C LYS A 200 19.30 12.80 -9.50
N ASP A 201 20.28 13.66 -9.71
CA ASP A 201 19.99 15.03 -10.16
C ASP A 201 19.59 15.01 -11.64
N PHE A 202 18.31 15.32 -11.89
CA PHE A 202 17.70 15.41 -13.22
C PHE A 202 17.26 16.85 -13.55
N ALA A 203 17.51 17.82 -12.67
CA ALA A 203 16.95 19.17 -12.82
C ALA A 203 17.45 19.86 -14.10
N HIS A 204 18.71 19.61 -14.47
CA HIS A 204 19.34 20.13 -15.68
C HIS A 204 18.72 19.60 -17.00
N GLN A 205 17.86 18.58 -16.95
CA GLN A 205 17.21 18.02 -18.13
C GLN A 205 15.88 18.72 -18.46
N PHE A 206 15.34 19.50 -17.53
CA PHE A 206 14.14 20.29 -17.76
C PHE A 206 14.43 21.49 -18.64
N LYS A 207 13.48 21.81 -19.53
CA LYS A 207 13.54 23.02 -20.36
C LYS A 207 13.38 24.30 -19.55
N ASP A 208 12.59 24.23 -18.46
CA ASP A 208 12.39 25.32 -17.51
C ASP A 208 12.96 24.95 -16.12
N PRO A 209 14.05 25.63 -15.68
CA PRO A 209 14.63 25.40 -14.36
C PRO A 209 13.67 25.66 -13.18
N GLN A 210 12.69 26.56 -13.31
CA GLN A 210 11.73 26.86 -12.24
C GLN A 210 10.77 25.69 -12.02
N GLN A 211 10.41 24.99 -13.09
CA GLN A 211 9.60 23.78 -13.01
C GLN A 211 10.38 22.65 -12.34
N ALA A 212 11.65 22.48 -12.73
CA ALA A 212 12.55 21.46 -12.19
C ALA A 212 12.73 21.54 -10.67
N ALA A 213 12.87 22.76 -10.13
CA ALA A 213 13.24 23.00 -8.73
C ALA A 213 12.30 22.37 -7.69
N ASN A 214 11.07 22.04 -8.09
CA ASN A 214 10.05 21.50 -7.19
C ASN A 214 9.63 20.06 -7.55
N VAL A 215 10.20 19.45 -8.58
CA VAL A 215 9.88 18.05 -8.93
C VAL A 215 10.65 17.12 -7.99
N ALA A 216 9.91 16.43 -7.13
CA ALA A 216 10.46 15.51 -6.15
C ALA A 216 10.96 14.21 -6.80
N PHE A 217 10.22 13.66 -7.76
CA PHE A 217 10.57 12.44 -8.47
C PHE A 217 9.95 12.37 -9.87
N ILE A 218 10.51 11.49 -10.69
CA ILE A 218 10.06 11.15 -12.04
C ILE A 218 9.78 9.65 -12.06
N ALA A 219 8.61 9.25 -12.53
CA ALA A 219 8.19 7.85 -12.62
C ALA A 219 7.46 7.58 -13.94
N THR A 220 7.28 6.31 -14.28
CA THR A 220 6.45 5.93 -15.42
C THR A 220 5.02 5.63 -14.98
N ALA A 221 4.06 5.90 -15.87
CA ALA A 221 2.72 5.34 -15.80
C ALA A 221 2.65 4.16 -16.76
N ARG A 222 2.87 2.96 -16.23
CA ARG A 222 2.42 1.73 -16.89
C ARG A 222 1.20 1.24 -16.13
N ALA A 223 0.07 1.17 -16.85
CA ALA A 223 -1.11 0.45 -16.43
C ALA A 223 -0.87 -1.06 -16.58
#